data_AF-A0A2M9P3U7-F1
#
_entry.id   AF-A0A2M9P3U7-F1
#
_cell.length_a   1.000
_cell.length_b   1.000
_cell.length_c   1.000
_cell.angle_alpha   90.00
_cell.angle_beta   90.00
_cell.angle_gamma   90.00
#
_symmetry.space_group_name_H-M   'P 1'
#
loop_
_entity.id
_entity.type
_entity.pdbx_description
1 polymer ?
#
loop_
_entity_poly.entity_id
_entity_poly.type
_entity_poly.pdbx_seq_one_letter_code
_entity_poly.pdbx_strand_id
1 'polypeptide(L)'
;DWAHYGNTEGGSRFAALDQINRSNVDKLKVAWTYHTGDVAESDGNGAEDQLTPLQIGNKVFICTPHNNLIALDADTGKELWKNAINAQSKVWQRCRGMAYFD
;
A
#
# COMPACT_ATOMS: atom_id res chain seq x y z
N ASP A 1 12.68 -3.76 -4.87
CA ASP A 1 11.65 -4.47 -4.07
C ASP A 1 11.62 -3.96 -2.65
N TRP A 2 10.41 -3.82 -2.14
CA TRP A 2 10.02 -3.59 -0.75
C TRP A 2 9.09 -4.75 -0.37
N ALA A 3 9.68 -5.92 -0.07
CA ALA A 3 8.95 -7.18 0.10
C ALA A 3 8.40 -7.38 1.53
N HIS A 4 8.93 -6.63 2.50
CA HIS A 4 8.48 -6.69 3.90
C HIS A 4 7.79 -5.40 4.30
N TYR A 5 6.92 -5.46 5.31
CA TYR A 5 6.23 -4.28 5.85
C TYR A 5 7.18 -3.10 6.15
N GLY A 6 8.39 -3.38 6.65
CA GLY A 6 9.43 -2.37 6.92
C GLY A 6 10.63 -2.42 5.98
N ASN A 7 10.44 -2.76 4.71
CA ASN A 7 11.47 -2.99 3.68
C ASN A 7 12.35 -4.23 3.89
N THR A 8 12.98 -4.35 5.06
CA THR A 8 13.84 -5.49 5.43
C THR A 8 13.15 -6.37 6.46
N GLU A 9 13.66 -7.59 6.66
CA GLU A 9 13.19 -8.49 7.74
C GLU A 9 13.26 -7.83 9.13
N GLY A 10 14.30 -7.03 9.38
CA GLY A 10 14.46 -6.26 10.61
C GLY A 10 13.65 -4.96 10.67
N GLY A 11 12.89 -4.63 9.62
CA GLY A 11 11.99 -3.47 9.59
C GLY A 11 12.68 -2.11 9.56
N SER A 12 13.82 -1.97 8.89
CA SER A 12 14.62 -0.73 8.91
C SER A 12 13.93 0.49 8.29
N ARG A 13 12.98 0.25 7.37
CA ARG A 13 12.32 1.27 6.53
C ARG A 13 13.31 2.14 5.73
N PHE A 14 14.55 1.66 5.55
CA PHE A 14 15.60 2.37 4.85
C PHE A 14 15.72 1.85 3.41
N ALA A 15 15.71 2.74 2.43
CA ALA A 15 16.01 2.43 1.03
C ALA A 15 17.35 3.08 0.64
N ALA A 16 18.29 2.28 0.15
CA ALA A 16 19.60 2.74 -0.33
C ALA A 16 19.53 3.31 -1.76
N LEU A 17 18.56 4.18 -2.02
CA LEU A 17 18.34 4.86 -3.30
C LEU A 17 18.54 6.36 -3.09
N ASP A 18 19.22 7.03 -4.03
CA ASP A 18 19.59 8.45 -3.92
C ASP A 18 19.19 9.29 -5.14
N GLN A 19 18.48 8.68 -6.11
CA GLN A 19 17.96 9.36 -7.31
C GLN A 19 17.12 10.60 -6.92
N ILE A 20 16.31 10.47 -5.86
CA ILE A 20 15.59 11.57 -5.22
C ILE A 20 16.35 11.93 -3.94
N ASN A 21 16.74 13.19 -3.81
CA ASN A 21 17.53 13.69 -2.70
C ASN A 21 17.22 15.16 -2.40
N ARG A 22 17.90 15.72 -1.38
CA ARG A 22 17.64 17.09 -0.89
C ARG A 22 17.80 18.18 -1.95
N SER A 23 18.55 17.93 -3.02
CA SER A 23 18.81 18.91 -4.08
C SER A 23 17.76 18.92 -5.20
N ASN A 24 16.90 17.89 -5.27
CA ASN A 24 15.94 17.73 -6.37
C ASN A 24 14.53 17.31 -5.93
N VAL A 25 14.28 17.09 -4.63
CA VAL A 25 12.96 16.70 -4.09
C VAL A 25 11.86 17.72 -4.42
N ASP A 26 12.24 18.98 -4.59
CA ASP A 26 11.37 20.08 -5.02
C ASP A 26 10.81 19.91 -6.44
N LYS A 27 11.40 19.02 -7.25
CA LYS A 27 10.99 18.77 -8.64
C LYS A 27 10.02 17.59 -8.77
N LEU A 28 9.68 16.91 -7.67
CA LEU A 28 8.79 15.76 -7.71
C LEU A 28 7.39 16.13 -8.22
N LYS A 29 6.81 15.21 -8.97
CA LYS A 29 5.45 15.29 -9.49
C LYS A 29 4.76 13.96 -9.25
N VAL A 30 3.44 14.00 -9.08
CA VAL A 30 2.62 12.79 -9.06
C VAL A 30 2.77 12.08 -10.39
N ALA A 31 3.20 10.81 -10.35
CA ALA A 31 3.29 9.96 -11.53
C ALA A 31 1.92 9.38 -11.88
N TRP A 32 1.18 8.88 -10.88
CA TRP A 32 -0.16 8.34 -11.03
C TRP A 32 -0.92 8.38 -9.69
N THR A 33 -2.24 8.26 -9.76
CA THR A 33 -3.14 8.12 -8.61
C THR A 33 -4.05 6.93 -8.85
N TYR A 34 -4.24 6.09 -7.84
CA TYR A 34 -5.21 4.99 -7.86
C TYR A 34 -6.24 5.20 -6.74
N HIS A 35 -7.53 5.08 -7.09
CA HIS A 35 -8.62 5.17 -6.13
C HIS A 35 -9.17 3.77 -5.87
N THR A 36 -8.98 3.26 -4.65
CA THR A 36 -9.42 1.90 -4.25
C THR A 36 -10.94 1.71 -4.33
N GLY A 37 -11.69 2.82 -4.24
CA GLY A 37 -13.15 2.85 -4.12
C GLY A 37 -13.66 2.25 -2.80
N ASP A 38 -12.75 1.91 -1.88
CA ASP A 38 -13.08 1.23 -0.64
C ASP A 38 -12.82 2.17 0.54
N VAL A 39 -13.91 2.70 1.08
CA VAL A 39 -13.91 3.72 2.12
C VAL A 39 -14.31 3.06 3.43
N ALA A 40 -13.49 3.24 4.47
CA ALA A 40 -13.83 2.79 5.81
C ALA A 40 -14.96 3.68 6.37
N GLU A 41 -16.03 3.06 6.87
CA GLU A 41 -17.10 3.76 7.59
C GLU A 41 -16.92 3.55 9.09
N SER A 42 -17.03 4.62 9.89
CA SER A 42 -16.93 4.56 11.35
C SER A 42 -18.32 4.56 11.96
N ASP A 43 -18.59 3.60 12.84
CA ASP A 43 -19.75 3.56 13.73
C ASP A 43 -19.43 4.11 15.14
N GLY A 44 -18.30 4.81 15.28
CA GLY A 44 -17.75 5.26 16.56
C GLY A 44 -16.52 4.47 17.02
N ASN A 45 -16.11 3.42 16.28
CA ASN A 45 -14.97 2.55 16.64
C ASN A 45 -13.74 2.67 15.72
N GLY A 46 -13.62 3.76 14.97
CA GLY A 46 -12.47 4.07 14.13
C GLY A 46 -12.54 3.47 12.72
N ALA A 47 -12.02 4.23 11.75
CA ALA A 47 -12.06 3.93 10.33
C ALA A 47 -10.86 4.64 9.66
N GLU A 48 -9.80 3.89 9.38
CA GLU A 48 -8.57 4.44 8.83
C GLU A 48 -7.97 3.53 7.76
N ASP A 49 -7.27 4.12 6.80
CA ASP A 49 -6.29 3.39 6.01
C ASP A 49 -4.91 3.52 6.69
N GLN A 50 -4.29 2.40 7.03
CA GLN A 50 -2.97 2.34 7.69
C GLN A 50 -1.98 1.50 6.90
N LEU A 51 -2.26 1.26 5.61
CA LEU A 51 -1.48 0.43 4.73
C LEU A 51 -0.02 0.92 4.62
N THR A 52 0.92 -0.01 4.71
CA THR A 52 2.20 0.10 3.99
C THR A 52 2.18 -0.85 2.79
N PRO A 53 2.25 -0.34 1.54
CA PRO A 53 2.28 -1.17 0.34
C PRO A 53 3.51 -2.09 0.29
N LEU A 54 3.39 -3.19 -0.44
CA LEU A 54 4.55 -3.98 -0.87
C LEU A 54 4.82 -3.68 -2.34
N GLN A 55 6.10 -3.58 -2.74
CA GLN A 55 6.49 -3.52 -4.14
C GLN A 55 7.40 -4.71 -4.44
N ILE A 56 6.98 -5.62 -5.33
CA ILE A 56 7.74 -6.85 -5.66
C ILE A 56 7.73 -7.00 -7.18
N GLY A 57 8.92 -7.00 -7.79
CA GLY A 57 9.05 -6.88 -9.25
C GLY A 57 8.27 -5.68 -9.80
N ASN A 58 7.54 -5.84 -10.91
CA ASN A 58 6.80 -4.70 -11.50
C ASN A 58 5.42 -4.42 -10.87
N LYS A 59 5.18 -4.85 -9.64
CA LYS A 59 3.85 -4.78 -9.01
C LYS A 59 3.91 -4.09 -7.66
N VAL A 60 2.90 -3.26 -7.41
CA VAL A 60 2.57 -2.73 -6.10
C VAL A 60 1.34 -3.46 -5.57
N PHE A 61 1.44 -4.04 -4.39
CA PHE A 61 0.35 -4.69 -3.69
C PHE A 61 -0.17 -3.79 -2.58
N ILE A 62 -1.48 -3.61 -2.55
CA ILE A 62 -2.18 -2.83 -1.55
C ILE A 62 -3.32 -3.66 -0.95
N CYS A 63 -3.69 -3.33 0.28
CA CYS A 63 -4.89 -3.84 0.92
C CYS A 63 -5.75 -2.65 1.39
N THR A 64 -7.05 -2.83 1.37
CA THR A 64 -8.02 -1.78 1.71
C THR A 64 -8.61 -1.97 3.10
N PRO A 65 -9.40 -1.02 3.64
CA PRO A 65 -10.01 -1.16 4.96
C PRO A 65 -10.83 -2.44 5.18
N HIS A 66 -11.53 -2.94 4.14
CA HIS A 66 -12.27 -4.21 4.19
C HIS A 66 -11.43 -5.42 3.72
N ASN A 67 -10.10 -5.33 3.85
CA ASN A 67 -9.12 -6.34 3.46
C ASN A 67 -9.18 -6.79 1.99
N ASN A 68 -9.74 -5.99 1.08
CA ASN A 68 -9.64 -6.31 -0.34
C ASN A 68 -8.17 -6.19 -0.77
N LEU A 69 -7.68 -7.15 -1.54
CA LEU A 69 -6.30 -7.16 -2.05
C LEU A 69 -6.28 -6.70 -3.49
N ILE A 70 -5.37 -5.81 -3.82
CA ILE A 70 -5.26 -5.23 -5.16
C ILE A 70 -3.78 -5.25 -5.57
N ALA A 71 -3.51 -5.69 -6.80
CA ALA A 71 -2.22 -5.52 -7.43
C ALA A 71 -2.30 -4.45 -8.53
N LEU A 72 -1.37 -3.51 -8.49
CA LEU A 72 -1.19 -2.45 -9.46
C LEU A 72 0.10 -2.67 -10.23
N ASP A 73 0.12 -2.28 -11.50
CA ASP A 73 1.36 -2.07 -12.23
C ASP A 73 2.13 -0.88 -11.63
N ALA A 74 3.41 -1.08 -11.31
CA ALA A 74 4.18 -0.09 -10.54
C ALA A 74 4.43 1.22 -11.31
N ASP A 75 4.56 1.14 -12.63
CA ASP A 75 4.91 2.30 -13.47
C ASP A 75 3.67 3.13 -13.83
N THR A 76 2.53 2.46 -14.04
CA THR A 76 1.31 3.10 -14.55
C THR A 76 0.21 3.30 -13.51
N GLY A 77 0.26 2.59 -12.38
CA GLY A 77 -0.81 2.56 -11.40
C GLY A 77 -2.07 1.82 -11.86
N LYS A 78 -2.02 1.15 -13.03
CA LYS A 78 -3.15 0.38 -13.57
C LYS A 78 -3.41 -0.84 -12.70
N GLU A 79 -4.68 -1.06 -12.34
CA GLU A 79 -5.10 -2.30 -11.69
C GLU A 79 -4.84 -3.50 -12.60
N LEU A 80 -4.07 -4.46 -12.08
CA LEU A 80 -3.81 -5.75 -12.71
C LEU A 80 -4.88 -6.77 -12.31
N TRP A 81 -5.21 -6.79 -11.02
CA TRP A 81 -6.29 -7.60 -10.47
C TRP A 81 -6.72 -7.08 -9.10
N LYS A 82 -7.92 -7.46 -8.71
CA LYS A 82 -8.49 -7.26 -7.38
C LYS A 82 -9.11 -8.56 -6.87
N ASN A 83 -8.81 -8.89 -5.62
CA ASN A 83 -9.48 -9.94 -4.87
C ASN A 83 -10.34 -9.30 -3.77
N ALA A 84 -11.66 -9.46 -3.89
CA ALA A 84 -12.61 -8.90 -2.96
C ALA A 84 -12.85 -9.86 -1.78
N ILE A 85 -12.45 -9.45 -0.59
CA ILE A 85 -12.71 -10.17 0.67
C ILE A 85 -13.93 -9.58 1.38
N ASN A 86 -14.10 -8.25 1.32
CA ASN A 86 -15.18 -7.51 1.99
C ASN A 86 -15.31 -7.85 3.49
N ALA A 87 -14.17 -7.97 4.16
CA ALA A 87 -14.11 -8.33 5.57
C ALA A 87 -14.91 -7.34 6.43
N GLN A 88 -15.52 -7.85 7.49
CA GLN A 88 -16.30 -7.06 8.43
C GLN A 88 -15.59 -7.03 9.77
N SER A 89 -15.41 -5.84 10.33
CA SER A 89 -14.92 -5.60 11.68
C SER A 89 -15.85 -4.66 12.42
N LYS A 90 -16.10 -4.96 13.70
CA LYS A 90 -16.86 -4.06 14.60
C LYS A 90 -15.99 -2.96 15.21
N VAL A 91 -14.67 -3.08 15.10
CA VAL A 91 -13.71 -2.15 15.67
C VAL A 91 -12.52 -2.03 14.72
N TRP A 92 -12.11 -0.81 14.38
CA TRP A 92 -10.98 -0.55 13.47
C TRP A 92 -11.10 -1.26 12.13
N GLN A 93 -11.99 -0.75 11.26
CA GLN A 93 -12.01 -1.13 9.85
C GLN A 93 -10.78 -0.54 9.15
N ARG A 94 -9.72 -1.34 9.03
CA ARG A 94 -8.43 -0.93 8.47
C ARG A 94 -7.62 -2.12 8.01
N CYS A 95 -6.78 -1.90 6.99
CA CYS A 95 -5.63 -2.75 6.74
C CYS A 95 -4.34 -2.03 7.11
N ARG A 96 -3.39 -2.76 7.70
CA ARG A 96 -2.06 -2.24 8.04
C ARG A 96 -1.00 -2.64 7.02
N GLY A 97 -1.15 -3.78 6.36
CA GLY A 97 -0.17 -4.28 5.41
C GLY A 97 -0.41 -5.74 5.08
N MET A 98 0.46 -6.30 4.27
CA MET A 98 0.45 -7.70 3.86
C MET A 98 1.80 -8.34 4.18
N ALA A 99 1.82 -9.67 4.21
CA ALA A 99 3.05 -10.46 4.17
C ALA A 99 3.18 -11.09 2.79
N TYR A 100 4.41 -11.17 2.29
CA TYR A 100 4.76 -11.90 1.09
C TYR A 100 5.68 -13.06 1.47
N PHE A 101 5.44 -14.21 0.88
CA PHE A 101 6.25 -15.41 1.04
C PHE A 101 6.35 -16.09 -0.32
N ASP A 102 7.56 -16.56 -0.64
CA ASP A 102 7.91 -17.36 -1.82
C ASP A 102 8.70 -18.58 -1.32
#